data_AF-A0A7Y2EDD4-F1
#
_entry.id   AF-A0A7Y2EDD4-F1
#
_cell.length_a   1.000
_cell.length_b   1.000
_cell.length_c   1.000
_cell.angle_alpha   90.00
_cell.angle_beta   90.00
_cell.angle_gamma   90.00
#
_symmetry.space_group_name_H-M   'P 1'
#
loop_
_entity.id
_entity.type
_entity.pdbx_description
1 polymer ?
#
loop_
_entity_poly.entity_id
_entity_poly.type
_entity_poly.pdbx_seq_one_letter_code
_entity_poly.pdbx_strand_id
1 'polypeptide(L)' 'MIGRLNHVAIAVPDLQAAICIYREAYGARISEALDQPDQGVRMLFVELDNTKIELLEPLGESSPI' A
#
# COMPACT_ATOMS: atom_id res chain seq x y z
N MET A 1 24.20 -9.94 5.71
CA MET A 1 23.82 -9.11 6.87
C MET A 1 22.47 -8.49 6.58
N ILE A 2 21.61 -8.34 7.59
CA ILE A 2 20.31 -7.67 7.47
C ILE A 2 20.51 -6.16 7.39
N GLY A 3 19.68 -5.48 6.59
CA GLY A 3 19.74 -4.03 6.33
C GLY A 3 18.60 -3.25 7.00
N ARG A 4 18.28 -2.08 6.43
CA ARG A 4 17.15 -1.24 6.89
C ARG A 4 15.81 -1.86 6.48
N LEU A 5 14.76 -1.50 7.21
CA LEU A 5 13.38 -1.76 6.81
C LEU A 5 13.09 -1.05 5.49
N ASN A 6 12.56 -1.77 4.50
CA ASN A 6 12.21 -1.19 3.21
C ASN A 6 10.80 -0.59 3.24
N HIS A 7 9.82 -1.38 3.71
CA HIS A 7 8.44 -0.96 3.89
C HIS A 7 7.71 -1.89 4.88
N VAL A 8 6.49 -1.50 5.25
CA VAL A 8 5.51 -2.35 5.94
C VAL A 8 4.30 -2.51 5.02
N ALA A 9 3.94 -3.74 4.69
CA ALA A 9 2.75 -4.02 3.89
C ALA A 9 1.50 -4.18 4.78
N ILE A 10 0.38 -3.59 4.37
CA ILE A 10 -0.91 -3.68 5.04
C ILE A 10 -1.97 -4.05 3.99
N ALA A 11 -2.57 -5.21 4.14
CA ALA A 11 -3.75 -5.60 3.37
C ALA A 11 -4.96 -4.78 3.84
N VAL A 12 -5.65 -4.15 2.91
CA VAL A 12 -6.84 -3.33 3.15
C VAL A 12 -8.00 -3.82 2.28
N PRO A 13 -9.24 -3.79 2.79
CA PRO A 13 -10.40 -4.25 2.02
C PRO A 13 -10.86 -3.22 0.97
N ASP A 14 -10.46 -1.96 1.12
CA ASP A 14 -10.76 -0.85 0.21
C ASP A 14 -9.56 0.10 0.17
N LEU A 15 -8.92 0.20 -0.99
CA LEU A 15 -7.73 1.04 -1.13
C LEU A 15 -8.05 2.54 -1.04
N GLN A 16 -9.21 2.96 -1.56
CA GLN A 16 -9.62 4.37 -1.54
C GLN A 16 -9.95 4.85 -0.12
N ALA A 17 -10.62 4.01 0.67
CA ALA A 17 -10.87 4.31 2.08
C ALA A 17 -9.55 4.46 2.84
N ALA A 18 -8.57 3.58 2.59
CA ALA A 18 -7.26 3.68 3.21
C ALA A 18 -6.49 4.95 2.79
N ILE A 19 -6.53 5.31 1.50
CA ILE A 19 -5.95 6.57 0.97
C ILE A 19 -6.52 7.77 1.70
N CYS A 20 -7.85 7.85 1.89
CA CYS A 20 -8.51 8.94 2.59
C CYS A 20 -7.95 9.11 4.01
N ILE A 21 -7.80 8.01 4.76
CA ILE A 21 -7.22 8.05 6.11
C ILE A 21 -5.80 8.63 6.07
N TYR A 22 -4.91 8.08 5.25
CA TYR A 22 -3.51 8.51 5.23
C TYR A 22 -3.32 9.93 4.67
N ARG A 23 -4.05 10.28 3.61
CA ARG A 23 -3.92 11.61 2.96
C ARG A 23 -4.64 12.70 3.74
N GLU A 24 -5.88 12.47 4.14
CA GLU A 24 -6.74 13.53 4.68
C GLU A 24 -6.62 13.64 6.20
N ALA A 25 -6.59 12.52 6.93
CA ALA A 25 -6.47 12.57 8.39
C ALA A 25 -5.02 12.80 8.84
N TYR A 26 -4.05 12.25 8.13
CA TYR A 26 -2.63 12.32 8.51
C TYR A 26 -1.75 13.21 7.63
N GLY A 27 -2.27 13.74 6.52
CA GLY A 27 -1.52 14.64 5.63
C GLY A 27 -0.37 13.95 4.90
N ALA A 28 -0.40 12.61 4.78
CA ALA A 28 0.70 11.85 4.19
C ALA A 28 0.77 12.02 2.67
N ARG A 29 1.99 11.92 2.13
CA ARG A 29 2.21 11.85 0.68
C ARG A 29 1.96 10.42 0.22
N ILE A 30 1.21 10.28 -0.87
CA ILE A 30 0.79 8.97 -1.40
C ILE A 30 1.16 8.91 -2.88
N SER A 31 1.72 7.78 -3.31
CA SER A 31 2.00 7.50 -4.72
C SER A 31 0.72 7.31 -5.53
N GLU A 32 0.86 7.17 -6.84
CA GLU A 32 -0.23 6.65 -7.68
C GLU A 32 -0.48 5.17 -7.35
N ALA A 33 -1.74 4.74 -7.53
CA ALA A 33 -2.11 3.35 -7.41
C ALA A 33 -1.68 2.58 -8.67
N LEU A 34 -1.18 1.36 -8.47
CA LEU A 34 -0.69 0.48 -9.52
C LEU A 34 -1.30 -0.91 -9.36
N ASP A 35 -1.80 -1.45 -10.46
CA ASP A 35 -2.24 -2.84 -10.53
C ASP A 35 -1.03 -3.75 -10.76
N GLN A 36 -0.93 -4.81 -9.97
CA GLN A 36 0.07 -5.89 -10.10
C GLN A 36 -0.66 -7.21 -10.39
N PRO A 37 -1.14 -7.45 -11.62
CA PRO A 37 -1.95 -8.63 -11.95
C PRO A 37 -1.25 -9.95 -11.63
N ASP A 38 0.05 -10.04 -11.88
CA ASP A 38 0.85 -11.24 -11.61
C ASP A 38 0.94 -11.58 -10.11
N GLN A 39 0.73 -10.58 -9.24
CA GLN A 39 0.71 -10.73 -7.78
C GLN A 39 -0.71 -10.74 -7.21
N GLY A 40 -1.73 -10.51 -8.05
CA GLY A 40 -3.13 -10.47 -7.63
C GLY A 40 -3.46 -9.31 -6.68
N VAL A 41 -2.76 -8.18 -6.76
CA VAL A 41 -3.01 -7.01 -5.88
C VAL A 41 -3.02 -5.69 -6.65
N ARG A 42 -3.81 -4.74 -6.14
CA ARG A 42 -3.66 -3.30 -6.44
C ARG A 42 -2.95 -2.67 -5.25
N MET A 43 -1.95 -1.84 -5.53
CA MET A 43 -1.07 -1.31 -4.49
C MET A 43 -0.72 0.16 -4.65
N LEU A 44 -0.29 0.78 -3.54
CA LEU A 44 0.36 2.09 -3.53
C LEU A 44 1.25 2.25 -2.30
N PHE A 45 2.08 3.29 -2.32
CA PHE A 45 2.90 3.66 -1.18
C PHE A 45 2.40 4.93 -0.48
N VAL A 46 2.36 4.87 0.85
CA VAL A 46 2.41 6.04 1.73
C VAL A 46 3.88 6.31 2.04
N GLU A 47 4.36 7.50 1.67
CA GLU A 47 5.76 7.90 1.82
C GLU A 47 5.99 8.46 3.24
N LEU A 48 6.99 7.92 3.94
CA LEU A 48 7.48 8.41 5.23
C LEU A 48 8.98 8.76 5.10
N ASP A 49 9.52 9.55 6.03
CA ASP A 49 10.91 10.02 5.94
C ASP A 49 11.95 8.89 6.02
N ASN A 50 11.63 7.78 6.70
CA ASN A 50 12.57 6.71 7.01
C ASN A 50 12.24 5.36 6.35
N THR A 51 11.01 5.18 5.85
CA THR A 51 10.50 3.93 5.25
C THR A 51 9.20 4.22 4.48
N LYS A 52 8.52 3.18 4.01
CA LYS A 52 7.20 3.30 3.36
C LYS A 52 6.16 2.39 4.01
N ILE A 53 4.89 2.74 3.83
CA ILE A 53 3.77 1.80 4.04
C ILE A 53 3.26 1.43 2.65
N GLU A 54 3.15 0.13 2.39
CA GLU A 54 2.56 -0.39 1.18
C GLU A 54 1.12 -0.83 1.49
N LEU A 55 0.14 -0.18 0.88
CA LEU A 55 -1.25 -0.55 1.01
C LEU A 55 -1.62 -1.48 -0.13
N LEU A 56 -2.19 -2.64 0.20
CA LEU A 56 -2.51 -3.70 -0.76
C LEU A 56 -4.01 -4.00 -0.70
N GLU A 57 -4.69 -3.91 -1.83
CA GLU A 57 -6.07 -4.34 -2.02
C GLU A 57 -6.09 -5.57 -2.94
N PRO A 58 -6.86 -6.63 -2.61
CA PRO A 58 -7.00 -7.81 -3.47
C PRO A 58 -7.45 -7.44 -4.89
N LEU A 59 -6.74 -7.94 -5.89
CA LEU A 59 -7.09 -7.77 -7.30
C LEU A 59 -7.49 -9.12 -7.90
N GLY A 60 -8.81 -9.31 -8.04
CA GLY A 60 -9.40 -10.54 -8.54
C GLY A 60 -9.57 -11.63 -7.48
N GLU A 61 -10.31 -12.68 -7.82
CA GLU A 61 -10.72 -13.73 -6.86
C GLU A 61 -9.58 -14.67 -6.43
N SER A 62 -8.46 -14.64 -7.15
CA SER A 62 -7.28 -15.47 -6.86
C SER A 62 -6.16 -14.71 -6.14
N SER A 63 -6.47 -13.53 -5.59
CA SER A 63 -5.54 -12.76 -4.76
C SER A 63 -4.97 -13.65 -3.63
N PRO A 64 -3.66 -13.56 -3.33
CA PRO A 64 -3.04 -14.29 -2.23
C PRO A 64 -3.35 -13.70 -0.84
N ILE A 65 -3.98 -12.52 -0.80
CA ILE A 65 -4.40 -11.79 0.40
C ILE A 65 -5.88 -11.45 0.37
#